data_AF-A0A2G9R988-F1
#
_entry.id   AF-A0A2G9R988-F1
#
_cell.length_a   1.000
_cell.length_b   1.000
_cell.length_c   1.000
_cell.angle_alpha   90.00
_cell.angle_beta   90.00
_cell.angle_gamma   90.00
#
_symmetry.space_group_name_H-M   'P 1'
#
loop_
_entity.id
_entity.type
_entity.pdbx_description
1 polymer ?
#
loop_
_entity_poly.entity_id
_entity_poly.type
_entity_poly.pdbx_seq_one_letter_code
_entity_poly.pdbx_strand_id
1 'polypeptide(L)' 'MWQAITPEQRLVATLRYLAMARSLQDLKFSTGISPQALGIIIPETCSAIIQVPQKDYIRVLLMHL' A
#
# COMPACT_ATOMS: atom_id res chain seq x y z
N MET A 1 -5.50 18.94 -14.08
CA MET A 1 -6.37 17.76 -14.21
C MET A 1 -6.04 16.82 -13.08
N TRP A 2 -6.98 16.51 -12.19
CA TRP A 2 -6.78 15.51 -11.14
C TRP A 2 -6.77 14.14 -11.81
N GLN A 3 -5.59 13.60 -12.13
CA GLN A 3 -5.51 12.23 -12.62
C GLN A 3 -5.95 11.32 -11.48
N ALA A 4 -7.09 10.66 -11.65
CA ALA A 4 -7.53 9.63 -10.73
C ALA A 4 -6.40 8.60 -10.61
N ILE A 5 -5.99 8.31 -9.38
CA ILE A 5 -4.94 7.32 -9.12
C ILE A 5 -5.50 5.98 -9.56
N THR A 6 -4.90 5.39 -10.59
CA THR A 6 -5.39 4.13 -11.14
C THR A 6 -5.20 3.00 -10.12
N PRO A 7 -6.03 1.95 -10.13
CA PRO A 7 -5.87 0.81 -9.22
C PRO A 7 -4.47 0.18 -9.29
N GLU A 8 -3.84 0.19 -10.47
CA GLU A 8 -2.45 -0.25 -10.65
C GLU A 8 -1.45 0.64 -9.89
N GLN A 9 -1.61 1.96 -9.96
CA GLN A 9 -0.77 2.90 -9.21
C GLN A 9 -0.93 2.73 -7.70
N ARG A 10 -2.16 2.45 -7.22
CA ARG A 10 -2.43 2.14 -5.80
C ARG A 10 -1.69 0.88 -5.37
N LEU A 11 -1.76 -0.17 -6.18
CA LEU A 11 -1.10 -1.45 -5.89
C LEU A 11 0.43 -1.31 -5.89
N VAL A 12 1.00 -0.68 -6.93
CA VAL A 12 2.46 -0.48 -7.04
C VAL A 12 2.98 0.39 -5.89
N ALA A 13 2.26 1.45 -5.51
CA ALA A 13 2.64 2.28 -4.36
C ALA A 13 2.67 1.47 -3.06
N THR A 14 1.67 0.62 -2.84
CA THR A 14 1.57 -0.24 -1.64
C THR A 14 2.69 -1.28 -1.61
N LEU A 15 2.95 -1.96 -2.74
CA LEU A 15 4.05 -2.93 -2.84
C LEU A 15 5.42 -2.27 -2.64
N ARG A 16 5.63 -1.07 -3.19
CA ARG A 16 6.86 -0.31 -2.93
C ARG A 16 6.98 0.08 -1.45
N TYR A 17 5.90 0.50 -0.81
CA TYR A 17 5.92 0.81 0.62
C TYR A 17 6.35 -0.42 1.45
N LEU A 18 5.76 -1.58 1.16
CA LEU A 18 6.08 -2.84 1.83
C LEU A 18 7.51 -3.32 1.56
N ALA A 19 7.97 -3.24 0.30
CA ALA A 19 9.30 -3.73 -0.09
C ALA A 19 10.44 -2.84 0.38
N MET A 20 10.21 -1.53 0.46
CA MET A 20 11.29 -0.56 0.72
C MET A 20 11.47 -0.26 2.20
N ALA A 21 10.50 -0.58 3.07
CA ALA A 21 10.50 -0.26 4.50
C ALA A 21 10.83 1.23 4.80
N ARG A 22 10.49 2.14 3.89
CA ARG A 22 10.79 3.58 3.98
C ARG A 22 9.57 4.38 4.37
N SER A 23 9.82 5.57 4.93
CA SER A 23 8.80 6.57 5.24
C SER A 23 7.93 6.94 4.03
N LEU A 24 6.65 7.22 4.26
CA LEU A 24 5.69 7.71 3.24
C LEU A 24 6.20 8.96 2.50
N GLN A 25 7.04 9.76 3.16
CA GLN A 25 7.64 10.95 2.54
C GLN A 25 8.62 10.61 1.42
N ASP A 26 9.25 9.44 1.47
CA ASP A 26 10.18 8.98 0.44
C ASP A 26 9.40 8.40 -0.76
N LEU A 27 8.26 7.78 -0.44
CA LEU A 27 7.34 7.20 -1.41
C LEU A 27 6.73 8.26 -2.35
N LYS A 28 6.48 9.47 -1.87
CA LYS A 28 5.93 10.59 -2.68
C LYS A 28 6.83 10.93 -3.89
N PHE A 29 8.15 10.82 -3.72
CA PHE A 29 9.11 11.08 -4.80
C PHE A 29 9.15 9.92 -5.81
N SER A 30 8.93 8.69 -5.33
CA SER A 30 8.95 7.49 -6.18
C SER A 30 7.66 7.31 -6.98
N THR A 31 6.50 7.69 -6.43
CA THR A 31 5.17 7.44 -7.02
C THR A 31 4.51 8.69 -7.60
N GLY A 32 4.97 9.89 -7.22
CA GLY A 32 4.33 11.15 -7.60
C GLY A 32 2.98 11.38 -6.90
N ILE A 33 2.64 10.57 -5.89
CA ILE A 33 1.38 10.65 -5.15
C ILE A 33 1.61 11.43 -3.86
N SER A 34 0.67 12.33 -3.50
CA SER A 34 0.72 13.06 -2.23
C SER A 34 0.80 12.08 -1.04
N PRO A 35 1.63 12.37 -0.01
CA PRO A 35 1.70 11.54 1.19
C PRO A 35 0.35 11.40 1.91
N GLN A 36 -0.55 12.38 1.78
CA GLN A 36 -1.92 12.30 2.33
C GLN A 36 -2.74 11.20 1.64
N ALA A 37 -2.69 11.17 0.31
CA ALA A 37 -3.38 10.15 -0.49
C ALA A 37 -2.77 8.76 -0.27
N LEU A 38 -1.44 8.68 -0.16
CA LEU A 38 -0.75 7.43 0.18
C LEU A 38 -1.16 6.89 1.56
N GLY A 39 -1.34 7.77 2.55
CA GLY A 39 -1.81 7.39 3.89
C GLY A 39 -3.22 6.76 3.90
N ILE A 40 -4.04 7.03 2.90
CA ILE A 40 -5.37 6.42 2.73
C ILE A 40 -5.27 5.15 1.88
N ILE A 41 -4.56 5.25 0.75
CA ILE A 41 -4.49 4.18 -0.26
C ILE A 41 -3.75 2.94 0.25
N ILE A 42 -2.65 3.11 0.98
CA ILE A 42 -1.82 2.01 1.47
C ILE A 42 -2.59 1.09 2.43
N PRO A 43 -3.21 1.58 3.53
CA PRO A 43 -3.95 0.69 4.43
C PRO A 43 -5.17 0.06 3.75
N GLU A 44 -5.89 0.77 2.88
CA GLU A 44 -6.99 0.20 2.10
C GLU A 44 -6.51 -0.95 1.20
N THR A 45 -5.41 -0.74 0.48
CA THR A 45 -4.87 -1.73 -0.46
C THR A 45 -4.27 -2.91 0.30
N CYS A 46 -3.58 -2.69 1.43
CA CYS A 46 -3.13 -3.75 2.32
C CYS A 46 -4.30 -4.58 2.85
N SER A 47 -5.39 -3.93 3.27
CA SER A 47 -6.60 -4.62 3.72
C SER A 47 -7.20 -5.47 2.61
N ALA A 48 -7.29 -4.95 1.38
CA ALA A 48 -7.73 -5.71 0.23
C ALA A 48 -6.79 -6.90 -0.08
N ILE A 49 -5.47 -6.69 -0.03
CA ILE A 49 -4.46 -7.74 -0.24
C ILE A 49 -4.51 -8.81 0.87
N ILE A 50 -4.95 -8.50 2.09
CA ILE A 50 -5.10 -9.50 3.16
C ILE A 50 -6.42 -10.24 3.03
N GLN A 51 -7.49 -9.56 2.59
CA GLN A 51 -8.83 -10.13 2.47
C GLN A 51 -9.02 -10.97 1.19
N VAL A 52 -8.33 -10.63 0.09
CA VAL A 52 -8.46 -11.30 -1.21
C VAL A 52 -7.84 -12.71 -1.26
N PRO A 53 -6.61 -12.96 -0.78
CA PRO A 53 -6.08 -14.31 -0.70
C PRO A 53 -6.83 -15.02 0.41
N GLN A 54 -7.75 -15.89 0.00
CA GLN A 54 -8.37 -16.88 0.88
C GLN A 54 -7.28 -17.56 1.69
N LYS A 55 -7.24 -17.26 3.01
CA LYS A 55 -6.64 -17.91 4.20
C LYS A 55 -5.33 -18.73 4.11
N ASP A 56 -4.93 -19.24 2.97
CA ASP A 56 -3.86 -20.21 2.78
C ASP A 56 -2.49 -19.58 2.48
N TYR A 57 -2.43 -18.37 1.92
CA TYR A 57 -1.15 -17.76 1.48
C TYR A 57 -0.59 -16.66 2.38
N ILE A 58 -1.42 -15.92 3.13
CA ILE A 58 -0.95 -14.88 4.05
C ILE A 58 -1.17 -15.35 5.49
N ARG A 59 -0.18 -16.02 6.05
CA ARG A 59 -0.12 -16.29 7.50
C ARG A 59 0.24 -14.97 8.18
N VAL A 60 -0.78 -14.17 8.52
CA VAL A 60 -0.59 -12.96 9.34
C VAL A 60 0.03 -13.38 10.66
N LEU A 61 1.33 -13.12 10.82
CA LEU A 61 2.04 -13.23 12.08
C LEU A 61 1.65 -12.05 12.98
N LEU A 62 0.34 -11.89 13.27
CA LEU A 62 -0.11 -11.14 14.43
C LEU A 62 0.17 -12.03 15.66
N MET A 63 1.47 -12.23 15.94
CA MET A 63 1.87 -12.49 17.31
C MET A 63 1.69 -11.19 18.06
N HIS A 64 0.76 -11.24 19.01
CA HIS A 64 0.80 -10.51 20.27
C HIS A 64 2.24 -10.08 20.61
N LEU A 65 2.53 -8.77 20.57
CA LEU A 65 3.55 -8.15 21.41
C LEU A 65 3.11 -6.73 21.76
#